data_AF-A0AA43XIT6-F1
#
_entry.id   AF-A0AA43XIT6-F1
#
_cell.length_a   1.000
_cell.length_b   1.000
_cell.length_c   1.000
_cell.angle_alpha   90.00
_cell.angle_beta   90.00
_cell.angle_gamma   90.00
#
_symmetry.space_group_name_H-M   'P 1'
#
loop_
_entity.id
_entity.type
_entity.pdbx_description
1 polymer ?
#
loop_
_entity_poly.entity_id
_entity_poly.type
_entity_poly.pdbx_seq_one_letter_code
_entity_poly.pdbx_strand_id
1 'polypeptide(L)'
;MRANSKDKIKDIMNDHVIKVLTSTDQQEVAKILQELDLLAVPVVDKENHLMGLVSFDDAMDILEEELTEDIYDKAGLASMNKKEFSRSAKLIDGSFFQIWSVRLPFLVITLIGGVTTGLIANIWQPVEGLGIDVGQSLGLTMTIATTFGFLIPFMLQKFNIDQAAGADPIITTIKDISGLIIYFFLVSHFLGHLM
;
A
#
# COMPACT_ATOMS: atom_id res chain seq x y z
N MET A 1 14.17 -14.52 43.16
CA MET A 1 14.84 -14.20 44.45
C MET A 1 15.31 -12.76 44.36
N ARG A 2 15.05 -11.91 45.35
CA ARG A 2 15.50 -10.50 45.31
C ARG A 2 16.90 -10.41 45.91
N ALA A 3 17.81 -9.70 45.24
CA ALA A 3 19.20 -9.53 45.70
C ALA A 3 19.29 -8.56 46.89
N ASN A 4 20.29 -8.76 47.75
CA ASN A 4 20.64 -7.85 48.85
C ASN A 4 21.72 -6.86 48.38
N SER A 5 21.79 -5.68 48.99
CA SER A 5 22.72 -4.60 48.60
C SER A 5 24.21 -4.96 48.72
N LYS A 6 24.55 -6.06 49.41
CA LYS A 6 25.93 -6.55 49.56
C LYS A 6 26.30 -7.68 48.59
N ASP A 7 25.32 -8.23 47.88
CA ASP A 7 25.56 -9.33 46.93
C ASP A 7 26.30 -8.78 45.71
N LYS A 8 27.32 -9.48 45.21
CA LYS A 8 28.02 -9.06 43.99
C LYS A 8 27.18 -9.46 42.78
N ILE A 9 27.16 -8.62 41.74
CA ILE A 9 26.44 -8.89 40.48
C ILE A 9 26.83 -10.26 39.90
N LYS A 10 28.13 -10.57 39.92
CA LYS A 10 28.65 -11.86 39.43
C LYS A 10 28.06 -13.10 40.12
N ASP A 11 27.54 -12.95 41.34
CA ASP A 11 27.01 -14.07 42.14
C ASP A 11 25.48 -14.24 41.89
N ILE A 12 24.84 -13.26 41.24
CA ILE A 12 23.39 -13.24 40.95
C ILE A 12 23.06 -13.19 39.46
N MET A 13 24.04 -12.93 38.60
CA MET A 13 23.87 -12.91 37.14
C MET A 13 23.74 -14.34 36.60
N ASN A 14 23.02 -14.47 35.48
CA ASN A 14 22.99 -15.73 34.73
C ASN A 14 24.17 -15.74 33.75
N ASP A 15 25.08 -16.70 33.90
CA ASP A 15 26.23 -16.88 33.00
C ASP A 15 25.82 -17.46 31.63
N HIS A 16 24.68 -18.14 31.55
CA HIS A 16 24.14 -18.73 30.32
C HIS A 16 23.19 -17.75 29.64
N VAL A 17 23.77 -16.75 28.97
CA VAL A 17 23.03 -15.75 28.21
C VAL A 17 22.84 -16.22 26.76
N ILE A 18 21.59 -16.23 26.31
CA ILE A 18 21.24 -16.47 24.91
C ILE A 18 21.61 -15.22 24.11
N LYS A 19 22.39 -15.39 23.05
CA LYS A 19 22.96 -14.31 22.25
C LYS A 19 22.92 -14.67 20.77
N VAL A 20 22.80 -13.67 19.91
CA VAL A 20 22.81 -13.82 18.45
C VAL A 20 24.01 -13.12 17.85
N LEU A 21 24.44 -13.55 16.68
CA LEU A 21 25.55 -12.92 15.97
C LEU A 21 25.05 -11.70 15.19
N THR A 22 25.93 -10.74 14.92
CA THR A 22 25.65 -9.63 13.99
C THR A 22 25.31 -10.09 12.56
N SER A 23 25.59 -11.35 12.23
CA SER A 23 25.26 -11.96 10.94
C SER A 23 24.03 -12.87 10.99
N THR A 24 23.36 -13.00 12.14
CA THR A 24 22.12 -13.79 12.27
C THR A 24 20.99 -13.07 11.53
N ASP A 25 20.16 -13.83 10.83
CA ASP A 25 19.03 -13.26 10.09
C ASP A 25 17.99 -12.64 11.03
N GLN A 26 17.40 -11.52 10.61
CA GLN A 26 16.44 -10.77 11.43
C GLN A 26 15.22 -11.63 11.83
N GLN A 27 14.74 -12.48 10.92
CA GLN A 27 13.59 -13.35 11.14
C GLN A 27 13.92 -14.42 12.18
N GLU A 28 15.16 -14.92 12.17
CA GLU A 28 15.66 -15.88 13.14
C GLU A 28 15.79 -15.25 14.54
N VAL A 29 16.31 -14.02 14.64
CA VAL A 29 16.37 -13.28 15.91
C VAL A 29 14.97 -13.06 16.47
N ALA A 30 14.01 -12.67 15.63
CA ALA A 30 12.65 -12.41 16.05
C ALA A 30 11.92 -13.68 16.51
N LYS A 31 12.15 -14.82 15.83
CA LYS A 31 11.68 -16.14 16.28
C LYS A 31 12.26 -16.53 17.63
N ILE A 32 13.56 -16.33 17.86
CA ILE A 32 14.19 -16.62 19.16
C ILE A 32 13.54 -15.78 20.28
N LEU A 33 13.32 -14.49 20.04
CA LEU A 33 12.63 -13.60 20.99
C LEU A 33 11.21 -14.08 21.32
N GLN A 34 10.46 -14.49 20.30
CA GLN A 34 9.08 -14.98 20.45
C GLN A 34 9.00 -16.35 21.12
N GLU A 35 9.80 -17.33 20.67
CA GLU A 35 9.76 -18.71 21.16
C GLU A 35 10.22 -18.81 22.62
N LEU A 36 11.16 -17.95 23.02
CA LEU A 36 11.76 -17.97 24.35
C LEU A 36 11.18 -16.90 25.29
N ASP A 37 10.18 -16.14 24.85
CA ASP A 37 9.52 -15.05 25.61
C ASP A 37 10.53 -14.08 26.25
N LEU A 38 11.51 -13.66 25.45
CA LEU A 38 12.59 -12.76 25.88
C LEU A 38 12.21 -11.31 25.56
N LEU A 39 12.47 -10.40 26.51
CA LEU A 39 12.26 -8.96 26.30
C LEU A 39 13.29 -8.35 25.34
N ALA A 40 14.49 -8.92 25.28
CA ALA A 40 15.55 -8.52 24.39
C ALA A 40 16.59 -9.64 24.25
N VAL A 41 17.30 -9.66 23.13
CA VAL A 41 18.42 -10.57 22.87
C VAL A 41 19.68 -9.76 22.55
N PRO A 42 20.81 -9.98 23.25
CA PRO A 42 22.07 -9.32 22.95
C PRO A 42 22.65 -9.80 21.62
N VAL A 43 23.15 -8.83 20.84
CA VAL A 43 23.84 -9.06 19.58
C VAL A 43 25.34 -8.95 19.82
N VAL A 44 26.08 -9.98 19.42
CA VAL A 44 27.54 -10.04 19.59
C VAL A 44 28.27 -10.20 18.25
N ASP A 45 29.53 -9.77 18.20
CA ASP A 45 30.41 -10.07 17.08
C ASP A 45 30.96 -11.52 17.14
N LYS A 46 31.80 -11.89 16.16
CA LYS A 46 32.44 -13.22 16.10
C LYS A 46 33.42 -13.48 17.25
N GLU A 47 33.90 -12.44 17.92
CA GLU A 47 34.84 -12.50 19.04
C GLU A 47 34.12 -12.46 20.40
N ASN A 48 32.77 -12.48 20.42
CA ASN A 48 31.91 -12.35 21.59
C ASN A 48 31.91 -10.98 22.26
N HIS A 49 32.25 -9.92 21.54
CA HIS A 49 32.02 -8.56 22.03
C HIS A 49 30.56 -8.17 21.83
N LEU A 50 29.97 -7.54 22.85
CA LEU A 50 28.60 -7.03 22.79
C LEU A 50 28.54 -5.82 21.86
N MET A 51 27.75 -5.93 20.81
CA MET A 51 27.55 -4.88 19.81
C MET A 51 26.25 -4.11 20.03
N GLY A 52 25.25 -4.76 20.63
CA GLY A 52 23.94 -4.15 20.89
C GLY A 52 22.92 -5.14 21.44
N LEU A 53 21.64 -4.78 21.35
CA LEU A 53 20.51 -5.64 21.69
C LEU A 53 19.39 -5.41 20.67
N VAL A 54 18.59 -6.45 20.44
CA VAL A 54 17.31 -6.36 19.71
C VAL A 54 16.20 -6.54 20.74
N SER A 55 15.23 -5.62 20.74
CA SER A 55 14.09 -5.68 21.67
C SER A 55 12.94 -6.51 21.10
N PHE A 56 12.05 -6.96 21.98
CA PHE A 56 10.85 -7.70 21.58
C PHE A 56 9.93 -6.85 20.67
N ASP A 57 9.82 -5.56 20.94
CA ASP A 57 8.98 -4.65 20.14
C ASP A 57 9.51 -4.56 18.70
N ASP A 58 10.83 -4.37 18.51
CA ASP A 58 11.46 -4.36 17.18
C ASP A 58 11.31 -5.70 16.46
N ALA A 59 11.38 -6.81 17.21
CA ALA A 59 11.18 -8.15 16.65
C ALA A 59 9.73 -8.41 16.22
N MET A 60 8.75 -7.79 16.89
CA MET A 60 7.35 -7.91 16.51
C MET A 60 7.10 -7.26 15.14
N ASP A 61 7.67 -6.07 14.92
CA ASP A 61 7.58 -5.36 13.63
C ASP A 61 8.17 -6.22 12.51
N ILE A 62 9.34 -6.83 12.74
CA ILE A 62 10.00 -7.73 11.78
C ILE A 62 9.12 -8.96 11.48
N LEU A 63 8.52 -9.58 12.50
CA LEU A 63 7.64 -10.74 12.29
C LEU A 63 6.39 -10.37 11.48
N GLU A 64 5.79 -9.19 11.72
CA GLU A 64 4.64 -8.73 10.97
C GLU A 64 4.98 -8.46 9.49
N GLU A 65 6.11 -7.81 9.22
CA GLU A 65 6.59 -7.57 7.86
C GLU A 65 6.90 -8.89 7.13
N GLU A 66 7.61 -9.82 7.79
CA GLU A 66 7.99 -11.12 7.23
C GLU A 66 6.76 -11.99 6.94
N LEU A 67 5.78 -12.06 7.84
CA LEU A 67 4.53 -12.78 7.62
C LEU A 67 3.75 -12.18 6.43
N THR A 68 3.77 -10.86 6.30
CA THR A 68 3.12 -10.14 5.20
C THR A 68 3.82 -10.46 3.88
N GLU A 69 5.15 -10.39 3.80
CA GLU A 69 5.91 -10.80 2.60
C GLU A 69 5.65 -12.26 2.25
N ASP A 70 5.64 -13.17 3.23
CA ASP A 70 5.39 -14.60 3.04
C ASP A 70 4.00 -14.87 2.43
N ILE A 71 2.97 -14.13 2.86
CA ILE A 71 1.61 -14.21 2.29
C ILE A 71 1.64 -13.75 0.84
N TYR A 72 2.27 -12.62 0.55
CA TYR A 72 2.40 -12.12 -0.82
C TYR A 72 3.16 -13.09 -1.71
N ASP A 73 4.21 -13.73 -1.19
CA ASP A 73 5.02 -14.71 -1.91
C ASP A 73 4.22 -15.98 -2.21
N LYS A 74 3.53 -16.55 -1.20
CA LYS A 74 2.68 -17.74 -1.37
C LYS A 74 1.47 -17.48 -2.27
N ALA A 75 0.97 -16.24 -2.31
CA ALA A 75 -0.10 -15.83 -3.22
C ALA A 75 0.39 -15.57 -4.67
N GLY A 76 1.70 -15.64 -4.93
CA GLY A 76 2.30 -15.31 -6.23
C GLY A 76 2.31 -13.80 -6.53
N LEU A 77 2.11 -12.97 -5.50
CA LEU A 77 1.99 -11.51 -5.57
C LEU A 77 3.28 -10.78 -5.15
N ALA A 78 4.35 -11.51 -4.78
CA ALA A 78 5.68 -10.97 -4.46
C ALA A 78 6.16 -9.87 -5.43
N SER A 79 6.09 -10.19 -6.72
CA SER A 79 6.50 -9.30 -7.81
C SER A 79 5.56 -8.10 -7.94
N MET A 80 4.29 -8.24 -7.56
CA MET A 80 3.33 -7.15 -7.56
C MET A 80 3.62 -6.19 -6.39
N ASN A 81 3.82 -6.68 -5.17
CA ASN A 81 4.09 -5.84 -4.00
C ASN A 81 5.36 -4.97 -4.20
N LYS A 82 6.49 -5.57 -4.61
CA LYS A 82 7.73 -4.83 -4.93
C LYS A 82 7.53 -3.81 -6.06
N LYS A 83 6.67 -4.13 -7.03
CA LYS A 83 6.33 -3.24 -8.15
C LYS A 83 5.36 -2.12 -7.74
N GLU A 84 4.46 -2.36 -6.80
CA GLU A 84 3.56 -1.35 -6.23
C GLU A 84 4.34 -0.34 -5.39
N PHE A 85 5.20 -0.79 -4.46
CA PHE A 85 6.08 0.10 -3.71
C PHE A 85 6.96 0.96 -4.63
N SER A 86 7.56 0.33 -5.66
CA SER A 86 8.34 1.04 -6.67
C SER A 86 7.52 2.02 -7.51
N ARG A 87 6.24 1.72 -7.77
CA ARG A 87 5.32 2.64 -8.47
C ARG A 87 4.97 3.82 -7.57
N SER A 88 4.60 3.58 -6.32
CA SER A 88 4.30 4.63 -5.34
C SER A 88 5.49 5.59 -5.15
N ALA A 89 6.70 5.07 -5.00
CA ALA A 89 7.92 5.90 -4.93
C ALA A 89 8.14 6.71 -6.22
N LYS A 90 8.01 6.10 -7.41
CA LYS A 90 8.10 6.81 -8.70
C LYS A 90 6.99 7.83 -8.93
N LEU A 91 5.86 7.69 -8.26
CA LEU A 91 4.72 8.60 -8.38
C LEU A 91 4.90 9.84 -7.51
N ILE A 92 5.67 9.73 -6.41
CA ILE A 92 5.95 10.81 -5.47
C ILE A 92 7.23 11.57 -5.85
N ASP A 93 8.33 10.86 -6.10
CA ASP A 93 9.66 11.45 -6.36
C ASP A 93 10.09 11.43 -7.83
N GLY A 94 9.28 10.82 -8.69
CA GLY A 94 9.62 10.66 -10.11
C GLY A 94 9.45 11.93 -10.94
N SER A 95 10.25 12.02 -12.00
CA SER A 95 10.09 13.07 -13.02
C SER A 95 8.74 12.92 -13.74
N PHE A 96 8.24 14.01 -14.32
CA PHE A 96 6.94 14.07 -15.02
C PHE A 96 6.72 12.92 -16.01
N PHE A 97 7.75 12.52 -16.78
CA PHE A 97 7.69 11.41 -17.72
C PHE A 97 7.56 10.03 -17.04
N GLN A 98 8.17 9.85 -15.87
CA GLN A 98 8.08 8.60 -15.11
C GLN A 98 6.66 8.42 -14.56
N ILE A 99 6.06 9.50 -14.04
CA ILE A 99 4.66 9.52 -13.59
C ILE A 99 3.73 9.12 -14.75
N TRP A 100 3.93 9.72 -15.92
CA TRP A 100 3.13 9.42 -17.11
C TRP A 100 3.24 7.96 -17.56
N SER A 101 4.44 7.37 -17.50
CA SER A 101 4.68 5.98 -17.88
C SER A 101 3.93 4.97 -16.99
N VAL A 102 3.70 5.31 -15.72
CA VAL A 102 2.92 4.47 -14.80
C VAL A 102 1.42 4.61 -15.06
N ARG A 103 0.95 5.78 -15.52
CA ARG A 103 -0.48 6.07 -15.74
C ARG A 103 -1.05 5.54 -17.05
N LEU A 104 -0.26 5.62 -18.12
CA LEU A 104 -0.72 5.29 -19.48
C LEU A 104 -1.38 3.90 -19.57
N PRO A 105 -0.86 2.83 -18.94
CA PRO A 105 -1.51 1.53 -18.93
C PRO A 105 -2.90 1.53 -18.26
N PHE A 106 -3.08 2.23 -17.14
CA PHE A 106 -4.38 2.30 -16.45
C PHE A 106 -5.41 3.08 -17.27
N LEU A 107 -4.97 4.15 -17.94
CA LEU A 107 -5.83 4.93 -18.83
C LEU A 107 -6.31 4.09 -20.01
N VAL A 108 -5.43 3.27 -20.59
CA VAL A 108 -5.82 2.35 -21.68
C VAL A 108 -6.83 1.31 -21.22
N ILE A 109 -6.60 0.68 -20.06
CA ILE A 109 -7.52 -0.34 -19.51
C ILE A 109 -8.91 0.28 -19.24
N THR A 110 -8.96 1.47 -18.64
CA THR A 110 -10.22 2.14 -18.31
C THR A 110 -10.96 2.62 -19.57
N LEU A 111 -10.24 3.10 -20.59
CA LEU A 111 -10.84 3.48 -21.87
C LEU A 111 -11.48 2.25 -22.57
N ILE A 112 -10.77 1.12 -22.58
CA ILE A 112 -11.30 -0.15 -23.13
C ILE A 112 -12.54 -0.59 -22.36
N GLY A 113 -12.51 -0.49 -21.02
CA GLY A 113 -13.65 -0.74 -20.16
C GLY A 113 -14.88 0.11 -20.55
N GLY A 114 -14.71 1.43 -20.68
CA GLY A 114 -15.80 2.33 -21.09
C GLY A 114 -16.39 1.98 -22.45
N VAL A 115 -15.55 1.69 -23.45
CA VAL A 115 -16.01 1.26 -24.79
C VAL A 115 -16.80 -0.06 -24.69
N THR A 116 -16.29 -1.02 -23.94
CA THR A 116 -16.93 -2.34 -23.78
C THR A 116 -18.31 -2.20 -23.12
N THR A 117 -18.42 -1.37 -22.08
CA THR A 117 -19.70 -1.10 -21.42
C THR A 117 -20.68 -0.38 -22.34
N GLY A 118 -20.22 0.57 -23.15
CA GLY A 118 -21.05 1.22 -24.18
C GLY A 118 -21.60 0.23 -25.21
N LEU A 119 -20.79 -0.72 -25.66
CA LEU A 119 -21.24 -1.79 -26.57
C LEU A 119 -22.29 -2.70 -25.92
N ILE A 120 -22.08 -3.10 -24.67
CA ILE A 120 -23.04 -3.90 -23.91
C ILE A 120 -24.37 -3.13 -23.78
N ALA A 121 -24.31 -1.84 -23.49
CA ALA A 121 -25.50 -1.01 -23.33
C ALA A 121 -26.30 -0.87 -24.64
N ASN A 122 -25.63 -0.72 -25.79
CA ASN A 122 -26.27 -0.71 -27.11
C ASN A 122 -26.95 -2.04 -27.46
N ILE A 123 -26.38 -3.17 -27.04
CA ILE A 123 -26.97 -4.50 -27.30
C ILE A 123 -28.17 -4.76 -26.39
N TRP A 124 -28.09 -4.28 -25.15
CA TRP A 124 -29.11 -4.56 -24.13
C TRP A 124 -30.35 -3.67 -24.24
N GLN A 125 -30.17 -2.40 -24.60
CA GLN A 125 -31.27 -1.43 -24.71
C GLN A 125 -31.52 -1.05 -26.18
N PRO A 126 -32.76 -1.18 -26.69
CA PRO A 126 -33.10 -0.85 -28.07
C PRO A 126 -33.30 0.67 -28.26
N VAL A 127 -32.41 1.48 -27.71
CA VAL A 127 -32.43 2.95 -27.79
C VAL A 127 -31.22 3.38 -28.63
N GLU A 128 -31.48 4.04 -29.75
CA GLU A 128 -30.42 4.53 -30.63
C GLU A 128 -29.56 5.59 -29.91
N GLY A 129 -28.23 5.44 -29.97
CA GLY A 129 -27.27 6.39 -29.38
C GLY A 129 -26.92 6.16 -27.92
N LEU A 130 -27.68 5.34 -27.18
CA LEU A 130 -27.48 5.11 -25.74
C LEU A 130 -26.08 4.58 -25.39
N GLY A 131 -25.54 3.66 -26.18
CA GLY A 131 -24.21 3.12 -25.87
C GLY A 131 -23.04 4.04 -26.20
N ILE A 132 -23.22 5.01 -27.11
CA ILE A 132 -22.22 6.07 -27.34
C ILE A 132 -22.15 6.95 -26.09
N ASP A 133 -23.32 7.34 -25.60
CA ASP A 133 -23.51 8.13 -24.39
C ASP A 133 -22.90 7.46 -23.15
N VAL A 134 -23.26 6.20 -22.91
CA VAL A 134 -22.74 5.41 -21.79
C VAL A 134 -21.23 5.22 -21.90
N GLY A 135 -20.73 4.93 -23.11
CA GLY A 135 -19.30 4.73 -23.34
C GLY A 135 -18.48 6.00 -23.15
N GLN A 136 -18.95 7.14 -23.66
CA GLN A 136 -18.30 8.45 -23.48
C GLN A 136 -18.36 8.91 -22.02
N SER A 137 -19.50 8.71 -21.36
CA SER A 137 -19.65 9.03 -19.93
C SER A 137 -18.70 8.21 -19.07
N LEU A 138 -18.64 6.90 -19.26
CA LEU A 138 -17.73 6.03 -18.51
C LEU A 138 -16.26 6.34 -18.81
N GLY A 139 -15.91 6.58 -20.07
CA GLY A 139 -14.54 6.97 -20.45
C GLY A 139 -14.08 8.27 -19.78
N LEU A 140 -14.93 9.30 -19.78
CA LEU A 140 -14.61 10.59 -19.18
C LEU A 140 -14.54 10.51 -17.65
N THR A 141 -15.52 9.86 -17.02
CA THR A 141 -15.55 9.67 -15.56
C THR A 141 -14.34 8.89 -15.06
N MET A 142 -13.95 7.80 -15.73
CA MET A 142 -12.78 7.00 -15.34
C MET A 142 -11.46 7.76 -15.54
N THR A 143 -11.34 8.57 -16.60
CA THR A 143 -10.14 9.40 -16.82
C THR A 143 -9.96 10.45 -15.72
N ILE A 144 -11.06 11.06 -15.28
CA ILE A 144 -11.06 12.03 -14.18
C ILE A 144 -10.82 11.33 -12.84
N ALA A 145 -11.44 10.16 -12.61
CA ALA A 145 -11.26 9.38 -11.39
C ALA A 145 -9.82 8.90 -11.20
N THR A 146 -9.16 8.42 -12.26
CA THR A 146 -7.74 8.02 -12.21
C THR A 146 -6.82 9.21 -11.96
N THR A 147 -7.18 10.39 -12.47
CA THR A 147 -6.45 11.64 -12.24
C THR A 147 -6.59 12.11 -10.78
N PHE A 148 -7.80 12.13 -10.21
CA PHE A 148 -8.01 12.50 -8.81
C PHE A 148 -7.47 11.48 -7.81
N GLY A 149 -7.52 10.18 -8.13
CA GLY A 149 -6.95 9.13 -7.31
C GLY A 149 -5.44 9.28 -7.08
N PHE A 150 -4.75 10.00 -7.97
CA PHE A 150 -3.36 10.38 -7.77
C PHE A 150 -3.20 11.79 -7.16
N LEU A 151 -3.98 12.76 -7.66
CA LEU A 151 -3.79 14.17 -7.31
C LEU A 151 -4.07 14.44 -5.83
N ILE A 152 -5.02 13.73 -5.25
CA ILE A 152 -5.39 13.92 -3.85
C ILE A 152 -4.28 13.46 -2.90
N PRO A 153 -3.75 12.22 -3.01
CA PRO A 153 -2.58 11.82 -2.23
C PRO A 153 -1.39 12.79 -2.38
N PHE A 154 -1.08 13.17 -3.62
CA PHE A 154 0.02 14.12 -3.88
C PHE A 154 -0.20 15.48 -3.18
N MET A 155 -1.41 16.03 -3.26
CA MET A 155 -1.74 17.30 -2.63
C MET A 155 -1.74 17.21 -1.10
N LEU A 156 -2.29 16.15 -0.52
CA LEU A 156 -2.27 15.92 0.93
C LEU A 156 -0.82 15.83 1.45
N GLN A 157 0.09 15.24 0.68
CA GLN A 157 1.50 15.07 1.07
C GLN A 157 2.19 16.42 1.07
N LYS A 158 1.91 17.22 0.04
CA LYS A 158 2.42 18.59 -0.08
C LYS A 158 1.98 19.49 1.07
N PHE A 159 0.80 19.23 1.65
CA PHE A 159 0.31 19.95 2.84
C PHE A 159 0.71 19.30 4.16
N ASN A 160 1.58 18.28 4.14
CA ASN A 160 2.07 17.57 5.32
C ASN A 160 0.93 16.95 6.16
N ILE A 161 -0.16 16.56 5.50
CA ILE A 161 -1.29 15.86 6.12
C ILE A 161 -1.00 14.37 5.99
N ASP A 162 -1.01 13.66 7.13
CA ASP A 162 -0.84 12.21 7.17
C ASP A 162 -2.00 11.54 6.43
N GLN A 163 -1.66 10.80 5.37
CA GLN A 163 -2.61 10.18 4.46
C GLN A 163 -2.94 8.74 4.82
N ALA A 164 -2.22 8.16 5.78
CA ALA A 164 -2.31 6.74 6.08
C ALA A 164 -3.70 6.35 6.62
N ALA A 165 -4.48 7.31 7.15
CA ALA A 165 -5.83 7.07 7.64
C ALA A 165 -6.83 8.10 7.06
N GLY A 166 -7.67 7.67 6.11
CA GLY A 166 -8.87 8.41 5.70
C GLY A 166 -8.84 9.07 4.32
N ALA A 167 -7.75 8.95 3.56
CA ALA A 167 -7.73 9.41 2.17
C ALA A 167 -8.70 8.62 1.27
N ASP A 168 -8.83 7.31 1.48
CA ASP A 168 -9.65 6.44 0.62
C ASP A 168 -11.15 6.78 0.63
N PRO A 169 -11.80 7.02 1.79
CA PRO A 169 -13.17 7.51 1.82
C PRO A 169 -13.36 8.87 1.13
N ILE A 170 -12.41 9.79 1.30
CA ILE A 170 -12.46 11.13 0.68
C ILE A 170 -12.34 11.02 -0.85
N ILE A 171 -11.39 10.23 -1.33
CA ILE A 171 -11.17 9.99 -2.76
C ILE A 171 -12.41 9.36 -3.39
N THR A 172 -13.02 8.38 -2.73
CA THR A 172 -14.23 7.71 -3.21
C THR A 172 -15.40 8.69 -3.29
N THR A 173 -15.61 9.50 -2.25
CA THR A 173 -16.68 10.51 -2.23
C THR A 173 -16.54 11.52 -3.37
N ILE A 174 -15.32 12.00 -3.64
CA ILE A 174 -15.06 12.95 -4.73
C ILE A 174 -15.26 12.29 -6.09
N LYS A 175 -14.86 11.02 -6.25
CA LYS A 175 -15.12 10.24 -7.46
C LYS A 175 -16.61 10.07 -7.70
N ASP A 176 -17.40 9.80 -6.66
CA ASP A 176 -18.86 9.65 -6.78
C ASP A 176 -19.52 10.95 -7.24
N ILE A 177 -19.16 12.08 -6.61
CA ILE A 177 -19.71 13.40 -6.96
C ILE A 177 -19.31 13.78 -8.40
N SER A 178 -18.04 13.65 -8.76
CA SER A 178 -17.56 13.98 -10.11
C SER A 178 -18.17 13.05 -11.17
N GLY A 179 -18.32 11.77 -10.85
CA GLY A 179 -18.97 10.77 -11.69
C GLY A 179 -20.42 11.14 -12.01
N LEU A 180 -21.20 11.49 -10.98
CA LEU A 180 -22.59 11.90 -11.14
C LEU A 180 -22.72 13.19 -11.96
N ILE A 181 -21.87 14.19 -11.72
CA ILE A 181 -21.90 15.45 -12.49
C ILE A 181 -21.69 15.18 -13.98
N ILE A 182 -20.71 14.36 -14.34
CA ILE A 182 -20.40 14.03 -15.74
C ILE A 182 -21.55 13.24 -16.37
N TYR A 183 -22.09 12.24 -15.65
CA TYR A 183 -23.19 11.43 -16.12
C TYR A 183 -24.43 12.29 -16.40
N PHE A 184 -24.87 13.11 -15.43
CA PHE A 184 -26.03 13.98 -15.61
C PHE A 184 -25.81 15.03 -16.70
N PHE A 185 -24.59 15.56 -16.83
CA PHE A 185 -24.25 16.49 -17.89
C PHE A 185 -24.42 15.84 -19.28
N LEU A 186 -23.86 14.65 -19.48
CA LEU A 186 -23.93 13.95 -20.77
C LEU A 186 -25.34 13.46 -21.10
N VAL A 187 -26.04 12.86 -20.13
CA VAL A 187 -27.44 12.46 -20.30
C VAL A 187 -28.31 13.67 -20.64
N SER A 188 -28.11 14.82 -20.00
CA SER A 188 -28.87 16.04 -20.33
C SER A 188 -28.61 16.54 -21.76
N HIS A 189 -27.36 16.41 -22.24
CA HIS A 189 -26.99 16.78 -23.59
C HIS A 189 -27.64 15.85 -24.63
N PHE A 190 -27.66 14.55 -24.36
CA PHE A 190 -28.24 13.55 -25.24
C PHE A 190 -29.76 13.56 -25.26
N LEU A 191 -30.41 13.58 -24.09
CA LEU A 191 -31.87 13.70 -24.02
C LEU A 191 -32.35 15.03 -24.61
N GLY A 192 -31.56 16.10 -24.45
CA GLY A 192 -31.84 17.39 -25.06
C GLY A 192 -31.70 17.42 -26.60
N HIS A 193 -31.07 16.40 -27.20
CA HIS A 193 -31.04 16.22 -28.66
C HIS A 193 -32.17 15.31 -29.17
N LEU A 194 -32.74 14.48 -28.29
CA LEU A 194 -33.80 13.51 -28.59
C LEU A 194 -35.22 14.05 -28.33
N MET A 195 -35.36 15.16 -27.59
CA MET A 195 -36.61 15.92 -27.40
C MET A 195 -36.65 17.15 -28.30
#